data_AF-A0A9D7GLX6-F1
#
_entry.id   AF-A0A9D7GLX6-F1
#
_cell.length_a   1.000
_cell.length_b   1.000
_cell.length_c   1.000
_cell.angle_alpha   90.00
_cell.angle_beta   90.00
_cell.angle_gamma   90.00
#
_symmetry.space_group_name_H-M   'P 1'
#
loop_
_entity.id
_entity.type
_entity.pdbx_description
1 polymer ?
#
loop_
_entity_poly.entity_id
_entity_poly.type
_entity_poly.pdbx_seq_one_letter_code
_entity_poly.pdbx_strand_id
1 'polypeptide(L)'
;MNEPFAYDQVEYPSLIHPQMHPSRLAAIARLHGIRAAAPGSCRLLEVGCGDGLQLITLAMAYPESRFVGVDLSAKAIARGERMRESLGLANLQLVAADLMEWQPGPHPFDYVVAHGFYSWVPEPVRQRLLRLCDMHLGPRGIAYVSYNALPGSHLRRMLWEILQFHAGTDRDPATSVPRARECLDLLLLGMPDNTRYRTTLAGEIADLKARLNPQVLFHDDLAPINDPCTLDQFMRAAGSHGLAFVAEASYHEMSLYNAHPDARAMLEEVAQDDLVTKEQYLDFFTGRRFRQTILCRSAANPCPRADPAAIPELDLVTELAPAAGQPGTDGGMHFTRRSSGGLDTNDTVVQAMLIECGSRHPQALPVASLLEAARDSVASERTVAEDTQRAATFLLRAFQAGLVELHVDAPRFARHASERPAASRLARHQVEAGETQVISLRPSIVQLEDPVTCGLLLALDGTRDRDAILSFLHGHLARTGTSAPTGDGASLAEALEAGIDDALERVCALALVCEAPGDTAGPAG
;
A
#
# COMPACT_ATOMS: atom_id res chain seq x y z
N MET A 1 19.76 -7.58 33.46
CA MET A 1 20.08 -6.46 32.56
C MET A 1 18.97 -6.43 31.53
N ASN A 2 18.23 -5.33 31.39
CA ASN A 2 17.29 -5.19 30.28
C ASN A 2 18.10 -5.19 29.00
N GLU A 3 17.95 -6.25 28.18
CA GLU A 3 18.47 -6.21 26.82
C GLU A 3 17.86 -5.01 26.11
N PRO A 4 18.65 -4.22 25.35
CA PRO A 4 18.11 -3.10 24.60
C PRO A 4 17.08 -3.60 23.59
N PHE A 5 15.97 -2.88 23.43
CA PHE A 5 14.95 -3.24 22.44
C PHE A 5 15.57 -3.23 21.03
N ALA A 6 15.37 -4.32 20.26
CA ALA A 6 16.07 -4.54 18.99
C ALA A 6 15.90 -3.39 17.98
N TYR A 7 14.69 -2.83 17.89
CA TYR A 7 14.36 -1.69 17.01
C TYR A 7 15.00 -0.37 17.43
N ASP A 8 15.49 -0.27 18.68
CA ASP A 8 16.29 0.86 19.14
C ASP A 8 17.80 0.67 18.86
N GLN A 9 18.24 -0.54 18.51
CA GLN A 9 19.63 -0.85 18.15
C GLN A 9 19.87 -0.69 16.65
N VAL A 10 18.98 -1.24 15.84
CA VAL A 10 19.00 -1.13 14.37
C VAL A 10 17.67 -0.53 13.95
N GLU A 11 17.71 0.54 13.17
CA GLU A 11 16.50 1.14 12.64
C GLU A 11 15.86 0.25 11.57
N TYR A 12 14.58 -0.09 11.73
CA TYR A 12 13.81 -0.72 10.64
C TYR A 12 13.47 0.35 9.60
N PRO A 13 13.62 0.07 8.29
CA PRO A 13 13.29 1.05 7.26
C PRO A 13 11.81 1.46 7.31
N SER A 14 11.54 2.75 7.28
CA SER A 14 10.17 3.27 7.22
C SER A 14 9.56 2.97 5.85
N LEU A 15 8.38 2.34 5.84
CA LEU A 15 7.69 1.93 4.61
C LEU A 15 6.28 2.55 4.57
N ILE A 16 5.73 2.60 3.36
CA ILE A 16 4.33 2.95 3.12
C ILE A 16 3.61 1.73 2.58
N HIS A 17 2.45 1.42 3.17
CA HIS A 17 1.63 0.28 2.78
C HIS A 17 0.29 0.77 2.21
N PRO A 18 0.13 0.88 0.88
CA PRO A 18 -1.13 1.30 0.28
C PRO A 18 -2.33 0.45 0.71
N GLN A 19 -2.11 -0.84 1.02
CA GLN A 19 -3.17 -1.78 1.40
C GLN A 19 -3.90 -1.39 2.69
N MET A 20 -3.26 -0.64 3.60
CA MET A 20 -3.90 -0.17 4.84
C MET A 20 -4.48 1.25 4.74
N HIS A 21 -4.44 1.86 3.55
CA HIS A 21 -5.01 3.19 3.35
C HIS A 21 -6.53 3.16 3.62
N PRO A 22 -7.07 4.04 4.49
CA PRO A 22 -8.48 3.98 4.92
C PRO A 22 -9.46 4.08 3.74
N SER A 23 -9.11 4.80 2.68
CA SER A 23 -9.93 4.89 1.46
C SER A 23 -10.17 3.53 0.79
N ARG A 24 -9.12 2.71 0.71
CA ARG A 24 -9.18 1.37 0.10
C ARG A 24 -9.91 0.40 1.00
N LEU A 25 -9.62 0.45 2.31
CA LEU A 25 -10.31 -0.36 3.30
C LEU A 25 -11.83 -0.05 3.31
N ALA A 26 -12.20 1.22 3.21
CA ALA A 26 -13.59 1.66 3.12
C ALA A 26 -14.27 1.18 1.82
N ALA A 27 -13.56 1.20 0.69
CA ALA A 27 -14.08 0.73 -0.60
C ALA A 27 -14.37 -0.77 -0.54
N ILE A 28 -13.44 -1.57 -0.01
CA ILE A 28 -13.64 -3.00 0.19
C ILE A 28 -14.79 -3.23 1.18
N ALA A 29 -14.81 -2.53 2.32
CA ALA A 29 -15.90 -2.62 3.29
C ALA A 29 -17.28 -2.33 2.66
N ARG A 30 -17.36 -1.34 1.75
CA ARG A 30 -18.59 -0.99 1.04
C ARG A 30 -19.10 -2.13 0.17
N LEU A 31 -18.21 -2.83 -0.55
CA LEU A 31 -18.56 -4.02 -1.34
C LEU A 31 -19.18 -5.12 -0.48
N HIS A 32 -18.82 -5.18 0.81
CA HIS A 32 -19.33 -6.14 1.78
C HIS A 32 -20.45 -5.58 2.68
N GLY A 33 -21.09 -4.48 2.28
CA GLY A 33 -22.25 -3.91 2.97
C GLY A 33 -21.93 -3.04 4.18
N ILE A 34 -20.66 -2.76 4.48
CA ILE A 34 -20.24 -1.93 5.61
C ILE A 34 -19.94 -0.51 5.13
N ARG A 35 -20.70 0.46 5.62
CA ARG A 35 -20.44 1.90 5.39
C ARG A 35 -19.43 2.42 6.43
N ALA A 36 -18.15 2.07 6.25
CA ALA A 36 -17.04 2.58 7.04
C ALA A 36 -16.85 4.11 6.85
N ALA A 37 -16.18 4.77 7.79
CA ALA A 37 -15.98 6.22 7.77
C ALA A 37 -15.09 6.66 6.60
N ALA A 38 -15.40 7.80 5.96
CA ALA A 38 -14.55 8.32 4.90
C ALA A 38 -13.22 8.84 5.48
N PRO A 39 -12.08 8.73 4.74
CA PRO A 39 -10.76 9.16 5.21
C PRO A 39 -10.67 10.60 5.71
N GLY A 40 -11.43 11.53 5.13
CA GLY A 40 -11.49 12.93 5.56
C GLY A 40 -12.28 13.18 6.86
N SER A 41 -12.90 12.16 7.44
CA SER A 41 -13.73 12.27 8.65
C SER A 41 -13.64 11.02 9.53
N CYS A 42 -12.42 10.53 9.76
CA CYS A 42 -12.19 9.30 10.50
C CYS A 42 -11.21 9.48 11.66
N ARG A 43 -11.24 8.52 12.58
CA ARG A 43 -10.22 8.32 13.60
C ARG A 43 -9.52 6.99 13.38
N LEU A 44 -8.22 7.03 13.12
CA LEU A 44 -7.42 5.84 12.80
C LEU A 44 -6.33 5.62 13.86
N LEU A 45 -6.20 4.37 14.30
CA LEU A 45 -5.10 3.88 15.15
C LEU A 45 -4.20 2.95 14.35
N GLU A 46 -2.89 3.20 14.37
CA GLU A 46 -1.88 2.24 13.91
C GLU A 46 -1.10 1.67 15.11
N VAL A 47 -1.06 0.35 15.21
CA VAL A 47 -0.34 -0.41 16.24
C VAL A 47 0.95 -0.95 15.64
N GLY A 48 2.07 -0.67 16.31
CA GLY A 48 3.40 -0.95 15.76
C GLY A 48 3.77 0.06 14.68
N CYS A 49 3.50 1.35 14.91
CA CYS A 49 3.61 2.38 13.88
C CYS A 49 5.05 2.78 13.53
N GLY A 50 6.05 2.29 14.26
CA GLY A 50 7.44 2.73 14.11
C GLY A 50 7.59 4.23 14.32
N ASP A 51 8.07 4.95 13.30
CA ASP A 51 8.17 6.41 13.30
C ASP A 51 6.87 7.13 12.85
N GLY A 52 5.84 6.37 12.47
CA GLY A 52 4.56 6.91 12.04
C GLY A 52 4.57 7.56 10.66
N LEU A 53 5.55 7.29 9.80
CA LEU A 53 5.64 7.87 8.45
C LEU A 53 4.33 7.73 7.67
N GLN A 54 3.67 6.56 7.76
CA GLN A 54 2.37 6.36 7.14
C GLN A 54 1.28 7.28 7.73
N LEU A 55 1.19 7.41 9.05
CA LEU A 55 0.24 8.33 9.68
C LEU A 55 0.52 9.79 9.35
N ILE A 56 1.79 10.18 9.20
CA ILE A 56 2.18 11.53 8.78
C ILE A 56 1.59 11.83 7.39
N THR A 57 1.68 10.89 6.45
CA THR A 57 1.10 11.08 5.10
C THR A 57 -0.42 11.26 5.16
N LEU A 58 -1.10 10.47 5.99
CA LEU A 58 -2.56 10.53 6.16
C LEU A 58 -2.98 11.82 6.88
N ALA A 59 -2.26 12.22 7.93
CA ALA A 59 -2.52 13.44 8.68
C ALA A 59 -2.38 14.70 7.82
N MET A 60 -1.44 14.71 6.89
CA MET A 60 -1.29 15.77 5.89
C MET A 60 -2.43 15.79 4.88
N ALA A 61 -2.84 14.63 4.37
CA ALA A 61 -3.91 14.52 3.38
C ALA A 61 -5.30 14.83 3.97
N TYR A 62 -5.50 14.55 5.27
CA TYR A 62 -6.81 14.61 5.92
C TYR A 62 -6.74 15.43 7.22
N PRO A 63 -6.69 16.78 7.14
CA PRO A 63 -6.52 17.66 8.31
C PRO A 63 -7.66 17.56 9.33
N GLU A 64 -8.87 17.24 8.88
CA GLU A 64 -10.05 17.09 9.75
C GLU A 64 -10.13 15.74 10.48
N SER A 65 -9.39 14.73 10.01
CA SER A 65 -9.30 13.42 10.66
C SER A 65 -8.36 13.42 11.86
N ARG A 66 -8.33 12.32 12.61
CA ARG A 66 -7.44 12.15 13.77
C ARG A 66 -6.69 10.85 13.69
N PHE A 67 -5.38 10.91 13.92
CA PHE A 67 -4.48 9.78 13.76
C PHE A 67 -3.72 9.53 15.06
N VAL A 68 -3.62 8.27 15.46
CA VAL A 68 -2.87 7.85 16.64
C VAL A 68 -1.95 6.70 16.23
N GLY A 69 -0.67 6.83 16.52
CA GLY A 69 0.32 5.76 16.39
C GLY A 69 0.80 5.32 17.75
N VAL A 70 0.88 4.01 17.98
CA VAL A 70 1.52 3.45 19.19
C VAL A 70 2.62 2.49 18.78
N ASP A 71 3.80 2.65 19.39
CA ASP A 71 4.94 1.77 19.19
C ASP A 71 5.75 1.62 20.48
N LEU A 72 6.45 0.49 20.63
CA LEU A 72 7.31 0.24 21.79
C LEU A 72 8.66 0.98 21.67
N SER A 73 9.14 1.26 20.45
CA SER A 73 10.40 1.96 20.20
C SER A 73 10.26 3.46 20.50
N ALA A 74 10.78 3.88 21.65
CA ALA A 74 10.85 5.29 22.00
C ALA A 74 11.71 6.10 21.01
N LYS A 75 12.75 5.49 20.40
CA LYS A 75 13.59 6.18 19.41
C LYS A 75 12.84 6.43 18.09
N ALA A 76 12.07 5.45 17.60
CA ALA A 76 11.28 5.61 16.39
C ALA A 76 10.21 6.68 16.59
N ILE A 77 9.47 6.62 17.69
CA ILE A 77 8.48 7.64 18.06
C ILE A 77 9.12 9.04 18.16
N ALA A 78 10.32 9.16 18.75
CA ALA A 78 11.01 10.44 18.81
C ALA A 78 11.43 10.98 17.43
N ARG A 79 11.75 10.11 16.45
CA ARG A 79 11.98 10.53 15.05
C ARG A 79 10.69 11.04 14.43
N GLY A 80 9.61 10.28 14.58
CA GLY A 80 8.28 10.64 14.11
C GLY A 80 7.78 11.96 14.67
N GLU A 81 7.93 12.19 15.98
CA GLU A 81 7.52 13.43 16.63
C GLU A 81 8.28 14.65 16.10
N ARG A 82 9.58 14.54 15.82
CA ARG A 82 10.34 15.63 15.18
C ARG A 82 9.80 15.96 13.79
N MET A 83 9.44 14.95 13.00
CA MET A 83 8.84 15.15 11.67
C MET A 83 7.41 15.71 11.78
N ARG A 84 6.62 15.24 12.74
CA ARG A 84 5.28 15.75 13.03
C ARG A 84 5.32 17.24 13.40
N GLU A 85 6.25 17.63 14.27
CA GLU A 85 6.45 19.02 14.70
C GLU A 85 6.93 19.91 13.55
N SER A 86 7.91 19.45 12.75
CA SER A 86 8.43 20.23 11.61
C SER A 86 7.36 20.49 10.54
N LEU A 87 6.45 19.54 10.35
CA LEU A 87 5.34 19.66 9.40
C LEU A 87 4.12 20.41 10.00
N GLY A 88 4.06 20.58 11.31
CA GLY A 88 2.99 21.29 12.02
C GLY A 88 1.70 20.48 12.16
N LEU A 89 1.79 19.16 12.31
CA LEU A 89 0.64 18.25 12.30
C LEU A 89 0.01 18.13 13.69
N ALA A 90 -1.06 18.89 13.93
CA ALA A 90 -1.80 18.88 15.20
C ALA A 90 -2.83 17.74 15.31
N ASN A 91 -3.15 17.09 14.19
CA ASN A 91 -4.13 16.01 14.10
C ASN A 91 -3.53 14.60 14.21
N LEU A 92 -2.22 14.50 14.47
CA LEU A 92 -1.47 13.27 14.70
C LEU A 92 -0.95 13.22 16.14
N GLN A 93 -1.03 12.06 16.77
CA GLN A 93 -0.40 11.76 18.06
C GLN A 93 0.45 10.48 17.92
N LEU A 94 1.73 10.53 18.26
CA LEU A 94 2.58 9.34 18.35
C LEU A 94 2.89 9.02 19.82
N VAL A 95 2.76 7.76 20.20
CA VAL A 95 2.84 7.31 21.59
C VAL A 95 3.87 6.19 21.72
N ALA A 96 4.93 6.44 22.47
CA ALA A 96 5.88 5.40 22.88
C ALA A 96 5.31 4.66 24.10
N ALA A 97 4.79 3.44 23.90
CA ALA A 97 4.20 2.65 24.98
C ALA A 97 4.17 1.15 24.66
N ASP A 98 4.17 0.33 25.72
CA ASP A 98 3.82 -1.09 25.61
C ASP A 98 2.31 -1.23 25.39
N LEU A 99 1.90 -1.92 24.32
CA LEU A 99 0.50 -2.20 24.00
C LEU A 99 -0.24 -2.93 25.13
N MET A 100 0.48 -3.73 25.93
CA MET A 100 -0.09 -4.45 27.08
C MET A 100 -0.55 -3.49 28.18
N GLU A 101 0.12 -2.34 28.33
CA GLU A 101 -0.14 -1.36 29.39
C GLU A 101 -0.92 -0.15 28.88
N TRP A 102 -0.75 0.19 27.60
CA TRP A 102 -1.38 1.34 26.99
C TRP A 102 -2.89 1.21 26.93
N GLN A 103 -3.58 2.28 27.34
CA GLN A 103 -5.03 2.41 27.28
C GLN A 103 -5.38 3.55 26.34
N PRO A 104 -6.01 3.27 25.19
CA PRO A 104 -6.55 4.32 24.34
C PRO A 104 -7.61 5.12 25.10
N GLY A 105 -7.77 6.39 24.73
CA GLY A 105 -8.84 7.23 25.26
C GLY A 105 -10.25 6.67 24.99
N PRO A 106 -11.30 7.27 25.58
CA PRO A 106 -12.65 6.71 25.61
C PRO A 106 -13.36 6.70 24.24
N HIS A 107 -12.87 7.48 23.29
CA HIS A 107 -13.46 7.55 21.96
C HIS A 107 -13.06 6.31 21.14
N PRO A 108 -13.98 5.73 20.35
CA PRO A 108 -13.64 4.63 19.45
C PRO A 108 -12.80 5.11 18.24
N PHE A 109 -12.26 4.15 17.51
CA PHE A 109 -11.60 4.32 16.22
C PHE A 109 -12.48 3.77 15.10
N ASP A 110 -12.50 4.45 13.97
CA ASP A 110 -13.11 3.94 12.74
C ASP A 110 -12.20 2.92 12.06
N TYR A 111 -10.88 3.05 12.27
CA TYR A 111 -9.87 2.15 11.74
C TYR A 111 -8.86 1.75 12.82
N VAL A 112 -8.57 0.47 12.93
CA VAL A 112 -7.44 -0.06 13.70
C VAL A 112 -6.57 -0.89 12.78
N VAL A 113 -5.34 -0.48 12.55
CA VAL A 113 -4.45 -1.13 11.58
C VAL A 113 -3.17 -1.61 12.27
N ALA A 114 -2.70 -2.80 11.92
CA ALA A 114 -1.47 -3.39 12.41
C ALA A 114 -0.75 -4.12 11.27
N HIS A 115 0.28 -3.49 10.70
CA HIS A 115 1.08 -4.07 9.63
C HIS A 115 2.41 -4.58 10.18
N GLY A 116 2.79 -5.82 9.85
CA GLY A 116 4.11 -6.33 10.26
C GLY A 116 4.26 -6.47 11.78
N PHE A 117 3.16 -6.64 12.50
CA PHE A 117 3.13 -6.72 13.96
C PHE A 117 2.76 -8.12 14.46
N TYR A 118 1.64 -8.68 13.99
CA TYR A 118 1.00 -9.84 14.60
C TYR A 118 1.90 -11.09 14.67
N SER A 119 2.67 -11.40 13.62
CA SER A 119 3.59 -12.55 13.63
C SER A 119 4.87 -12.32 14.42
N TRP A 120 5.20 -11.08 14.79
CA TRP A 120 6.49 -10.72 15.40
C TRP A 120 6.41 -10.49 16.91
N VAL A 121 5.23 -10.70 17.51
CA VAL A 121 5.00 -10.49 18.94
C VAL A 121 4.55 -11.77 19.65
N PRO A 122 4.79 -11.91 20.96
CA PRO A 122 4.29 -13.02 21.75
C PRO A 122 2.75 -13.13 21.73
N GLU A 123 2.23 -14.34 21.95
CA GLU A 123 0.78 -14.61 21.97
C GLU A 123 -0.04 -13.67 22.86
N PRO A 124 0.36 -13.32 24.10
CA PRO A 124 -0.40 -12.36 24.91
C PRO A 124 -0.58 -10.98 24.25
N VAL A 125 0.42 -10.53 23.47
CA VAL A 125 0.39 -9.25 22.75
C VAL A 125 -0.54 -9.37 21.53
N ARG A 126 -0.58 -10.52 20.84
CA ARG A 126 -1.55 -10.81 19.77
C ARG A 126 -2.99 -10.73 20.29
N GLN A 127 -3.25 -11.38 21.42
CA GLN A 127 -4.55 -11.35 22.09
C GLN A 127 -4.92 -9.92 22.53
N ARG A 128 -3.94 -9.14 23.01
CA ARG A 128 -4.14 -7.74 23.38
C ARG A 128 -4.56 -6.87 22.20
N LEU A 129 -3.96 -7.05 21.02
CA LEU A 129 -4.35 -6.36 19.79
C LEU A 129 -5.80 -6.67 19.40
N LEU A 130 -6.18 -7.95 19.37
CA LEU A 130 -7.55 -8.36 19.02
C LEU A 130 -8.57 -7.84 20.03
N ARG A 131 -8.24 -7.89 21.33
CA ARG A 131 -9.07 -7.30 22.40
C ARG A 131 -9.19 -5.79 22.27
N LEU A 132 -8.15 -5.10 21.81
CA LEU A 132 -8.21 -3.65 21.56
C LEU A 132 -9.24 -3.34 20.46
N CYS A 133 -9.27 -4.13 19.38
CA CYS A 133 -10.30 -4.00 18.35
C CYS A 133 -11.71 -4.20 18.93
N ASP A 134 -11.93 -5.22 19.76
CA ASP A 134 -13.22 -5.42 20.42
C ASP A 134 -13.63 -4.24 21.31
N MET A 135 -12.69 -3.66 22.05
CA MET A 135 -13.01 -2.58 22.99
C MET A 135 -13.18 -1.21 22.32
N HIS A 136 -12.39 -0.92 21.28
CA HIS A 136 -12.23 0.44 20.76
C HIS A 136 -12.60 0.60 19.27
N LEU A 137 -12.95 -0.46 18.54
CA LEU A 137 -13.41 -0.30 17.16
C LEU A 137 -14.86 0.23 17.13
N GLY A 138 -15.19 1.19 16.29
CA GLY A 138 -16.57 1.68 16.14
C GLY A 138 -17.52 0.59 15.63
N PRO A 139 -18.85 0.77 15.72
CA PRO A 139 -19.83 -0.20 15.20
C PRO A 139 -19.68 -0.52 13.71
N ARG A 140 -19.20 0.45 12.93
CA ARG A 140 -18.88 0.33 11.49
C ARG A 140 -17.38 0.36 11.23
N GLY A 141 -16.58 0.19 12.27
CA GLY A 141 -15.13 0.30 12.18
C GLY A 141 -14.52 -0.92 11.50
N ILE A 142 -13.36 -0.70 10.89
CA ILE A 142 -12.61 -1.70 10.15
C ILE A 142 -11.27 -1.94 10.85
N ALA A 143 -10.95 -3.20 11.11
CA ALA A 143 -9.62 -3.59 11.54
C ALA A 143 -8.84 -4.19 10.36
N TYR A 144 -7.55 -3.88 10.28
CA TYR A 144 -6.62 -4.46 9.31
C TYR A 144 -5.47 -5.09 10.08
N VAL A 145 -5.16 -6.36 9.83
CA VAL A 145 -4.05 -7.06 10.48
C VAL A 145 -3.29 -7.88 9.44
N SER A 146 -1.97 -7.66 9.34
CA SER A 146 -1.12 -8.51 8.51
C SER A 146 -0.28 -9.50 9.32
N TYR A 147 -0.07 -10.68 8.75
CA TYR A 147 0.63 -11.79 9.40
C TYR A 147 1.20 -12.78 8.38
N ASN A 148 2.28 -13.47 8.76
CA ASN A 148 2.82 -14.60 8.00
C ASN A 148 1.82 -15.77 8.04
N ALA A 149 1.58 -16.40 6.89
CA ALA A 149 0.52 -17.37 6.71
C ALA A 149 1.04 -18.77 6.40
N LEU A 150 0.35 -19.77 6.93
CA LEU A 150 0.61 -21.18 6.63
C LEU A 150 -0.29 -21.67 5.48
N PRO A 151 0.19 -22.60 4.63
CA PRO A 151 1.43 -23.37 4.79
C PRO A 151 2.68 -22.73 4.17
N GLY A 152 2.55 -21.66 3.38
CA GLY A 152 3.65 -21.12 2.58
C GLY A 152 4.85 -20.68 3.40
N SER A 153 4.63 -20.12 4.60
CA SER A 153 5.73 -19.73 5.49
C SER A 153 6.56 -20.90 6.04
N HIS A 154 6.15 -22.18 5.88
CA HIS A 154 7.00 -23.31 6.25
C HIS A 154 8.34 -23.31 5.50
N LEU A 155 8.36 -22.87 4.24
CA LEU A 155 9.60 -22.78 3.46
C LEU A 155 10.57 -21.75 4.05
N ARG A 156 10.06 -20.55 4.36
CA ARG A 156 10.82 -19.50 5.02
C ARG A 156 11.27 -19.92 6.43
N ARG A 157 10.44 -20.66 7.16
CA ARG A 157 10.76 -21.16 8.51
C ARG A 157 12.00 -22.05 8.51
N MET A 158 12.18 -22.91 7.51
CA MET A 158 13.39 -23.74 7.42
C MET A 158 14.66 -22.88 7.37
N LEU A 159 14.68 -21.83 6.53
CA LEU A 159 15.81 -20.91 6.48
C LEU A 159 15.98 -20.15 7.79
N TRP A 160 14.90 -19.64 8.37
CA TRP A 160 14.94 -18.94 9.66
C TRP A 160 15.60 -19.79 10.75
N GLU A 161 15.23 -21.06 10.90
CA GLU A 161 15.83 -21.97 11.90
C GLU A 161 17.33 -22.21 11.65
N ILE A 162 17.72 -22.37 10.39
CA ILE A 162 19.13 -22.55 10.00
C ILE A 162 19.95 -21.28 10.30
N LEU A 163 19.41 -20.11 9.98
CA LEU A 163 20.06 -18.83 10.23
C LEU A 163 20.23 -18.58 11.74
N GLN A 164 19.21 -18.88 12.54
CA GLN A 164 19.29 -18.78 14.01
C GLN A 164 20.36 -19.72 14.58
N PHE A 165 20.41 -20.96 14.09
CA PHE A 165 21.46 -21.91 14.48
C PHE A 165 22.86 -21.39 14.13
N HIS A 166 23.04 -20.84 12.93
CA HIS A 166 24.35 -20.39 12.44
C HIS A 166 24.82 -19.07 13.07
N ALA A 167 23.91 -18.12 13.27
CA ALA A 167 24.19 -16.85 13.94
C ALA A 167 24.54 -17.07 15.42
N GLY A 168 23.94 -18.08 16.06
CA GLY A 168 24.16 -18.41 17.46
C GLY A 168 23.35 -17.51 18.39
N THR A 169 23.80 -17.38 19.64
CA THR A 169 23.11 -16.56 20.66
C THR A 169 23.52 -15.09 20.67
N ASP A 170 24.58 -14.73 19.94
CA ASP A 170 25.03 -13.35 19.83
C ASP A 170 24.09 -12.58 18.89
N ARG A 171 23.45 -11.55 19.44
CA ARG A 171 22.49 -10.70 18.73
C ARG A 171 23.08 -9.37 18.30
N ASP A 172 24.39 -9.17 18.43
CA ASP A 172 25.04 -7.99 17.87
C ASP A 172 24.80 -7.93 16.34
N PRO A 173 24.09 -6.92 15.82
CA PRO A 173 23.82 -6.80 14.39
C PRO A 173 25.10 -6.75 13.54
N ALA A 174 26.18 -6.17 14.07
CA ALA A 174 27.45 -6.06 13.36
C ALA A 174 28.09 -7.43 13.11
N THR A 175 27.72 -8.44 13.90
CA THR A 175 28.25 -9.80 13.82
C THR A 175 27.22 -10.76 13.22
N SER A 176 25.97 -10.70 13.64
CA SER A 176 24.92 -11.64 13.26
C SER A 176 24.50 -11.53 11.79
N VAL A 177 24.41 -10.31 11.24
CA VAL A 177 24.04 -10.08 9.84
C VAL A 177 25.08 -10.63 8.86
N PRO A 178 26.40 -10.34 8.99
CA PRO A 178 27.41 -10.96 8.15
C PRO A 178 27.41 -12.50 8.24
N ARG A 179 27.26 -13.06 9.44
CA ARG A 179 27.19 -14.52 9.64
C ARG A 179 25.96 -15.14 8.98
N ALA A 180 24.81 -14.48 9.05
CA ALA A 180 23.61 -14.93 8.35
C ALA A 180 23.84 -14.98 6.83
N ARG A 181 24.51 -13.97 6.26
CA ARG A 181 24.86 -13.96 4.82
C ARG A 181 25.83 -15.07 4.45
N GLU A 182 26.87 -15.28 5.26
CA GLU A 182 27.82 -16.39 5.09
C GLU A 182 27.12 -17.74 5.14
N CYS A 183 26.15 -17.91 6.05
CA CYS A 183 25.33 -19.12 6.13
C CYS A 183 24.62 -19.42 4.80
N LEU A 184 24.02 -18.39 4.17
CA LEU A 184 23.33 -18.56 2.89
C LEU A 184 24.29 -19.03 1.78
N ASP A 185 25.51 -18.51 1.75
CA ASP A 185 26.55 -18.94 0.81
C ASP A 185 27.02 -20.38 1.10
N LEU A 186 27.25 -20.70 2.38
CA LEU A 186 27.61 -22.03 2.83
C LEU A 186 26.54 -23.08 2.45
N LEU A 187 25.26 -22.75 2.60
CA LEU A 187 24.15 -23.62 2.20
C LEU A 187 24.17 -23.89 0.70
N LEU A 188 24.31 -22.85 -0.13
CA LEU A 188 24.36 -23.02 -1.59
C LEU A 188 25.53 -23.88 -2.05
N LEU A 189 26.69 -23.79 -1.38
CA LEU A 189 27.88 -24.59 -1.66
C LEU A 189 27.77 -26.03 -1.14
N GLY A 190 27.15 -26.22 0.03
CA GLY A 190 27.08 -27.51 0.73
C GLY A 190 25.94 -28.43 0.30
N MET A 191 24.85 -27.89 -0.26
CA MET A 191 23.72 -28.69 -0.71
C MET A 191 24.07 -29.49 -1.98
N PRO A 192 23.80 -30.81 -2.06
CA PRO A 192 24.03 -31.59 -3.28
C PRO A 192 23.20 -31.08 -4.47
N ASP A 193 23.83 -31.04 -5.65
CA ASP A 193 23.17 -30.70 -6.92
C ASP A 193 21.99 -31.62 -7.23
N ASN A 194 21.03 -31.13 -8.02
CA ASN A 194 19.88 -31.89 -8.55
C ASN A 194 18.96 -32.54 -7.50
N THR A 195 18.96 -32.04 -6.26
CA THR A 195 18.00 -32.47 -5.22
C THR A 195 16.81 -31.52 -5.13
N ARG A 196 15.61 -32.05 -4.84
CA ARG A 196 14.40 -31.23 -4.61
C ARG A 196 14.59 -30.23 -3.46
N TYR A 197 15.32 -30.65 -2.42
CA TYR A 197 15.69 -29.80 -1.29
C TYR A 197 16.50 -28.59 -1.75
N ARG A 198 17.58 -28.80 -2.53
CA ARG A 198 18.39 -27.70 -3.07
C ARG A 198 17.58 -26.79 -3.97
N THR A 199 16.77 -27.32 -4.89
CA THR A 199 15.94 -26.49 -5.78
C THR A 199 15.03 -25.55 -4.97
N THR A 200 14.39 -26.08 -3.92
CA THR A 200 13.46 -25.32 -3.08
C THR A 200 14.20 -24.27 -2.25
N LEU A 201 15.23 -24.66 -1.48
CA LEU A 201 15.97 -23.73 -0.63
C LEU A 201 16.76 -22.71 -1.45
N ALA A 202 17.33 -23.08 -2.59
CA ALA A 202 18.06 -22.12 -3.43
C ALA A 202 17.11 -21.03 -3.96
N GLY A 203 15.85 -21.36 -4.26
CA GLY A 203 14.82 -20.37 -4.57
C GLY A 203 14.57 -19.42 -3.40
N GLU A 204 14.34 -19.95 -2.18
CA GLU A 204 14.14 -19.11 -0.99
C GLU A 204 15.36 -18.24 -0.66
N ILE A 205 16.58 -18.78 -0.83
CA ILE A 205 17.83 -18.03 -0.61
C ILE A 205 17.96 -16.92 -1.66
N ALA A 206 17.63 -17.20 -2.93
CA ALA A 206 17.64 -16.20 -3.99
C ALA A 206 16.64 -15.07 -3.69
N ASP A 207 15.42 -15.40 -3.29
CA ASP A 207 14.39 -14.42 -2.91
C ASP A 207 14.82 -13.57 -1.72
N LEU A 208 15.44 -14.19 -0.70
CA LEU A 208 15.96 -13.50 0.46
C LEU A 208 17.11 -12.56 0.09
N LYS A 209 18.06 -13.03 -0.74
CA LYS A 209 19.20 -12.23 -1.23
C LYS A 209 18.76 -11.08 -2.13
N ALA A 210 17.74 -11.25 -2.95
CA ALA A 210 17.21 -10.21 -3.83
C ALA A 210 16.58 -9.06 -3.05
N ARG A 211 16.00 -9.34 -1.87
CA ARG A 211 15.36 -8.35 -0.99
C ARG A 211 16.26 -7.89 0.15
N LEU A 212 17.56 -8.19 0.10
CA LEU A 212 18.43 -8.16 1.28
C LEU A 212 18.84 -6.75 1.67
N ASN A 213 17.96 -6.08 2.39
CA ASN A 213 18.29 -4.95 3.24
C ASN A 213 18.83 -5.51 4.58
N PRO A 214 20.05 -5.13 5.02
CA PRO A 214 20.65 -5.64 6.26
C PRO A 214 19.77 -5.45 7.50
N GLN A 215 19.07 -4.32 7.59
CA GLN A 215 18.16 -4.00 8.68
C GLN A 215 16.92 -4.91 8.65
N VAL A 216 16.34 -5.13 7.46
CA VAL A 216 15.22 -6.07 7.30
C VAL A 216 15.65 -7.49 7.65
N LEU A 217 16.82 -7.96 7.20
CA LEU A 217 17.33 -9.29 7.55
C LEU A 217 17.45 -9.47 9.07
N PHE A 218 17.95 -8.45 9.77
CA PHE A 218 18.10 -8.47 11.22
C PHE A 218 16.74 -8.56 11.95
N HIS A 219 15.79 -7.72 11.55
CA HIS A 219 14.50 -7.61 12.22
C HIS A 219 13.48 -8.65 11.80
N ASP A 220 13.66 -9.25 10.63
CA ASP A 220 12.79 -10.30 10.13
C ASP A 220 13.42 -11.69 10.32
N ASP A 221 14.41 -12.04 9.50
CA ASP A 221 14.87 -13.43 9.40
C ASP A 221 15.81 -13.84 10.55
N LEU A 222 16.27 -12.87 11.37
CA LEU A 222 16.98 -13.09 12.63
C LEU A 222 16.16 -12.71 13.87
N ALA A 223 14.90 -12.30 13.71
CA ALA A 223 14.07 -11.95 14.86
C ALA A 223 13.86 -13.16 15.78
N PRO A 224 13.78 -12.95 17.11
CA PRO A 224 13.54 -14.04 18.09
C PRO A 224 12.19 -14.72 17.88
N ILE A 225 11.19 -13.96 17.43
CA ILE A 225 9.81 -14.42 17.27
C ILE A 225 9.39 -14.08 15.85
N ASN A 226 9.01 -15.11 15.11
CA ASN A 226 8.19 -15.01 13.93
C ASN A 226 7.25 -16.21 14.02
N ASP A 227 5.96 -16.00 14.20
CA ASP A 227 5.00 -17.09 14.39
C ASP A 227 3.87 -16.99 13.35
N PRO A 228 3.98 -17.73 12.23
CA PRO A 228 2.95 -17.78 11.20
C PRO A 228 1.76 -18.63 11.66
N CYS A 229 0.57 -18.31 11.16
CA CYS A 229 -0.65 -19.07 11.47
C CYS A 229 -1.49 -19.33 10.22
N THR A 230 -2.42 -20.27 10.29
CA THR A 230 -3.43 -20.45 9.25
C THR A 230 -4.52 -19.36 9.39
N LEU A 231 -5.25 -19.07 8.31
CA LEU A 231 -6.41 -18.17 8.38
C LEU A 231 -7.44 -18.68 9.40
N ASP A 232 -7.71 -19.98 9.44
CA ASP A 232 -8.62 -20.58 10.43
C ASP A 232 -8.17 -20.29 11.89
N GLN A 233 -6.88 -20.46 12.20
CA GLN A 233 -6.35 -20.17 13.54
C GLN A 233 -6.50 -18.68 13.88
N PHE A 234 -6.17 -17.80 12.93
CA PHE A 234 -6.33 -16.36 13.09
C PHE A 234 -7.79 -15.99 13.33
N MET A 235 -8.72 -16.53 12.53
CA MET A 235 -10.14 -16.23 12.64
C MET A 235 -10.78 -16.80 13.90
N ARG A 236 -10.31 -17.95 14.42
CA ARG A 236 -10.72 -18.44 15.75
C ARG A 236 -10.30 -17.48 16.86
N ALA A 237 -9.07 -16.97 16.82
CA ALA A 237 -8.61 -15.97 17.77
C ALA A 237 -9.42 -14.67 17.65
N ALA A 238 -9.58 -14.12 16.43
CA ALA A 238 -10.33 -12.90 16.19
C ALA A 238 -11.82 -13.03 16.58
N GLY A 239 -12.45 -14.15 16.25
CA GLY A 239 -13.84 -14.46 16.60
C GLY A 239 -14.09 -14.53 18.11
N SER A 240 -13.10 -14.97 18.90
CA SER A 240 -13.22 -14.96 20.36
C SER A 240 -13.32 -13.55 20.96
N HIS A 241 -12.94 -12.53 20.19
CA HIS A 241 -13.07 -11.09 20.51
C HIS A 241 -14.19 -10.41 19.69
N GLY A 242 -15.17 -11.16 19.19
CA GLY A 242 -16.34 -10.59 18.50
C GLY A 242 -16.01 -9.92 17.16
N LEU A 243 -14.96 -10.39 16.47
CA LEU A 243 -14.58 -9.93 15.13
C LEU A 243 -14.97 -10.94 14.06
N ALA A 244 -15.33 -10.45 12.88
CA ALA A 244 -15.67 -11.24 11.70
C ALA A 244 -14.79 -10.87 10.50
N PHE A 245 -14.53 -11.86 9.65
CA PHE A 245 -13.80 -11.70 8.39
C PHE A 245 -14.61 -10.88 7.40
N VAL A 246 -13.97 -9.93 6.72
CA VAL A 246 -14.57 -9.15 5.63
C VAL A 246 -13.96 -9.60 4.31
N ALA A 247 -12.64 -9.42 4.16
CA ALA A 247 -11.90 -9.66 2.93
C ALA A 247 -10.38 -9.62 3.19
N GLU A 248 -9.58 -9.84 2.16
CA GLU A 248 -8.16 -9.46 2.12
C GLU A 248 -8.00 -8.07 1.49
N ALA A 249 -7.05 -7.29 1.99
CA ALA A 249 -6.77 -5.95 1.46
C ALA A 249 -6.17 -5.98 0.04
N SER A 250 -5.45 -7.06 -0.28
CA SER A 250 -5.05 -7.42 -1.64
C SER A 250 -6.14 -8.30 -2.25
N TYR A 251 -7.25 -7.68 -2.62
CA TYR A 251 -8.51 -8.37 -2.95
C TYR A 251 -8.39 -9.42 -4.07
N HIS A 252 -7.49 -9.21 -5.03
CA HIS A 252 -7.25 -10.15 -6.13
C HIS A 252 -6.77 -11.53 -5.65
N GLU A 253 -6.22 -11.61 -4.46
CA GLU A 253 -5.71 -12.83 -3.86
C GLU A 253 -6.83 -13.74 -3.32
N MET A 254 -8.06 -13.21 -3.19
CA MET A 254 -9.28 -13.97 -2.89
C MET A 254 -9.87 -14.68 -4.11
N SER A 255 -9.25 -14.50 -5.29
CA SER A 255 -9.77 -14.98 -6.57
C SER A 255 -9.34 -16.40 -6.89
N LEU A 256 -10.29 -17.15 -7.48
CA LEU A 256 -10.08 -18.50 -8.00
C LEU A 256 -9.74 -18.51 -9.51
N TYR A 257 -9.39 -17.38 -10.12
CA TYR A 257 -9.15 -17.31 -11.57
C TYR A 257 -8.11 -18.33 -12.07
N ASN A 258 -7.06 -18.58 -11.28
CA ASN A 258 -5.99 -19.51 -11.65
C ASN A 258 -6.31 -20.98 -11.29
N ALA A 259 -7.41 -21.24 -10.57
CA ALA A 259 -7.80 -22.60 -10.20
C ALA A 259 -8.51 -23.31 -11.37
N HIS A 260 -8.22 -24.60 -11.54
CA HIS A 260 -8.90 -25.44 -12.51
C HIS A 260 -10.43 -25.42 -12.29
N PRO A 261 -11.27 -25.38 -13.33
CA PRO A 261 -12.74 -25.31 -13.17
C PRO A 261 -13.31 -26.38 -12.23
N ASP A 262 -12.87 -27.63 -12.36
CA ASP A 262 -13.30 -28.72 -11.48
C ASP A 262 -12.89 -28.48 -10.02
N ALA A 263 -11.72 -27.87 -9.76
CA ALA A 263 -11.30 -27.52 -8.42
C ALA A 263 -12.16 -26.41 -7.81
N ARG A 264 -12.67 -25.49 -8.63
CA ARG A 264 -13.60 -24.45 -8.19
C ARG A 264 -14.94 -25.06 -7.77
N ALA A 265 -15.48 -25.97 -8.58
CA ALA A 265 -16.72 -26.68 -8.25
C ALA A 265 -16.57 -27.53 -6.97
N MET A 266 -15.47 -28.28 -6.85
CA MET A 266 -15.18 -29.04 -5.62
C MET A 266 -15.04 -28.13 -4.39
N LEU A 267 -14.41 -26.97 -4.54
CA LEU A 267 -14.27 -26.02 -3.44
C LEU A 267 -15.60 -25.40 -3.04
N GLU A 268 -16.48 -25.08 -3.99
CA GLU A 268 -17.84 -24.60 -3.70
C GLU A 268 -18.63 -25.62 -2.87
N GLU A 269 -18.51 -26.91 -3.17
CA GLU A 269 -19.13 -27.99 -2.38
C GLU A 269 -18.55 -28.11 -0.97
N VAL A 270 -17.22 -28.02 -0.84
CA VAL A 270 -16.52 -28.17 0.45
C VAL A 270 -16.73 -26.96 1.35
N ALA A 271 -16.58 -25.75 0.80
CA ALA A 271 -16.70 -24.51 1.55
C ALA A 271 -18.16 -24.13 1.82
N GLN A 272 -19.09 -24.58 0.98
CA GLN A 272 -20.48 -24.14 1.00
C GLN A 272 -20.53 -22.60 1.00
N ASP A 273 -21.17 -21.98 2.00
CA ASP A 273 -21.20 -20.52 2.18
C ASP A 273 -20.18 -20.00 3.21
N ASP A 274 -19.27 -20.85 3.72
CA ASP A 274 -18.21 -20.42 4.62
C ASP A 274 -17.00 -19.85 3.86
N LEU A 275 -16.93 -18.52 3.84
CA LEU A 275 -15.86 -17.77 3.20
C LEU A 275 -14.50 -18.06 3.83
N VAL A 276 -14.41 -18.31 5.14
CA VAL A 276 -13.13 -18.59 5.81
C VAL A 276 -12.57 -19.93 5.33
N THR A 277 -13.41 -20.96 5.22
CA THR A 277 -13.02 -22.24 4.63
C THR A 277 -12.57 -22.07 3.18
N LYS A 278 -13.33 -21.34 2.35
CA LYS A 278 -12.94 -21.06 0.95
C LYS A 278 -11.54 -20.44 0.85
N GLU A 279 -11.29 -19.41 1.65
CA GLU A 279 -10.01 -18.69 1.69
C GLU A 279 -8.87 -19.57 2.23
N GLN A 280 -9.14 -20.42 3.22
CA GLN A 280 -8.13 -21.35 3.75
C GLN A 280 -7.69 -22.39 2.70
N TYR A 281 -8.60 -22.87 1.85
CA TYR A 281 -8.22 -23.74 0.73
C TYR A 281 -7.42 -23.02 -0.35
N LEU A 282 -7.75 -21.74 -0.62
CA LEU A 282 -6.93 -20.90 -1.49
C LEU A 282 -5.49 -20.80 -0.96
N ASP A 283 -5.28 -20.74 0.36
CA ASP A 283 -3.94 -20.77 0.93
C ASP A 283 -3.17 -22.04 0.58
N PHE A 284 -3.85 -23.19 0.60
CA PHE A 284 -3.26 -24.47 0.25
C PHE A 284 -2.95 -24.57 -1.24
N PHE A 285 -3.82 -24.06 -2.11
CA PHE A 285 -3.60 -24.08 -3.56
C PHE A 285 -2.45 -23.18 -3.99
N THR A 286 -2.27 -22.04 -3.33
CA THR A 286 -1.31 -21.01 -3.72
C THR A 286 0.00 -21.05 -2.93
N GLY A 287 0.06 -21.83 -1.84
CA GLY A 287 1.19 -21.79 -0.92
C GLY A 287 1.34 -20.41 -0.27
N ARG A 288 0.21 -19.82 0.16
CA ARG A 288 0.13 -18.47 0.75
C ARG A 288 1.15 -18.30 1.87
N ARG A 289 1.94 -17.22 1.80
CA ARG A 289 2.99 -16.89 2.78
C ARG A 289 2.65 -15.72 3.69
N PHE A 290 1.70 -14.88 3.30
CA PHE A 290 1.38 -13.64 4.00
C PHE A 290 -0.08 -13.28 3.76
N ARG A 291 -0.76 -12.76 4.78
CA ARG A 291 -2.14 -12.25 4.70
C ARG A 291 -2.21 -10.83 5.22
N GLN A 292 -3.21 -10.10 4.72
CA GLN A 292 -3.51 -8.72 5.02
C GLN A 292 -5.02 -8.62 5.23
N THR A 293 -5.47 -9.20 6.34
CA THR A 293 -6.87 -9.50 6.58
C THR A 293 -7.63 -8.28 7.11
N ILE A 294 -8.80 -8.04 6.51
CA ILE A 294 -9.76 -7.02 6.91
C ILE A 294 -10.82 -7.67 7.79
N LEU A 295 -11.04 -7.08 8.96
CA LEU A 295 -12.01 -7.51 9.96
C LEU A 295 -13.00 -6.38 10.26
N CYS A 296 -14.16 -6.76 10.78
CA CYS A 296 -15.12 -5.85 11.39
C CYS A 296 -15.66 -6.48 12.68
N ARG A 297 -16.52 -5.77 13.41
CA ARG A 297 -17.29 -6.39 14.50
C ARG A 297 -18.26 -7.41 13.93
N SER A 298 -18.41 -8.58 14.55
CA SER A 298 -19.33 -9.62 14.09
C SER A 298 -20.78 -9.14 14.01
N ALA A 299 -21.18 -8.19 14.89
CA ALA A 299 -22.49 -7.57 14.86
C ALA A 299 -22.77 -6.73 13.60
N ALA A 300 -21.73 -6.33 12.85
CA ALA A 300 -21.88 -5.64 11.57
C ALA A 300 -22.35 -6.58 10.43
N ASN A 301 -22.26 -7.90 10.63
CA ASN A 301 -22.74 -8.94 9.71
C ASN A 301 -22.35 -8.68 8.24
N PRO A 302 -21.04 -8.71 7.91
CA PRO A 302 -20.57 -8.41 6.56
C PRO A 302 -21.19 -9.37 5.54
N CYS A 303 -21.51 -8.85 4.35
CA CYS A 303 -21.97 -9.69 3.24
C CYS A 303 -20.84 -10.64 2.81
N PRO A 304 -21.05 -11.96 2.70
CA PRO A 304 -20.00 -12.89 2.28
C PRO A 304 -19.52 -12.71 0.83
N ARG A 305 -20.34 -12.07 -0.01
CA ARG A 305 -20.04 -11.80 -1.43
C ARG A 305 -20.03 -10.30 -1.67
N ALA A 306 -19.03 -9.83 -2.43
CA ALA A 306 -18.99 -8.45 -2.86
C ALA A 306 -20.19 -8.11 -3.74
N ASP A 307 -20.88 -7.01 -3.42
CA ASP A 307 -22.03 -6.51 -4.15
C ASP A 307 -21.59 -5.50 -5.23
N PRO A 308 -21.80 -5.79 -6.52
CA PRO A 308 -21.49 -4.83 -7.59
C PRO A 308 -22.32 -3.54 -7.47
N ALA A 309 -23.48 -3.53 -6.82
CA ALA A 309 -24.29 -2.32 -6.66
C ALA A 309 -23.58 -1.21 -5.87
N ALA A 310 -22.52 -1.52 -5.13
CA ALA A 310 -21.68 -0.54 -4.45
C ALA A 310 -20.72 0.21 -5.39
N ILE A 311 -20.36 -0.35 -6.54
CA ILE A 311 -19.33 0.19 -7.45
C ILE A 311 -19.60 1.63 -7.91
N PRO A 312 -20.85 2.04 -8.24
CA PRO A 312 -21.13 3.42 -8.65
C PRO A 312 -20.86 4.47 -7.55
N GLU A 313 -20.81 4.07 -6.28
CA GLU A 313 -20.52 4.96 -5.15
C GLU A 313 -19.01 5.12 -4.88
N LEU A 314 -18.14 4.56 -5.74
CA LEU A 314 -16.69 4.52 -5.57
C LEU A 314 -15.96 5.29 -6.66
N ASP A 315 -14.69 5.56 -6.42
CA ASP A 315 -13.74 6.07 -7.40
C ASP A 315 -12.95 4.91 -8.03
N LEU A 316 -12.66 5.04 -9.33
CA LEU A 316 -11.88 4.09 -10.11
C LEU A 316 -10.49 4.64 -10.38
N VAL A 317 -9.46 3.79 -10.23
CA VAL A 317 -8.11 4.04 -10.75
C VAL A 317 -7.70 2.85 -11.62
N THR A 318 -7.12 3.12 -12.79
CA THR A 318 -6.57 2.06 -13.64
C THR A 318 -5.43 2.56 -14.52
N GLU A 319 -4.48 1.69 -14.81
CA GLU A 319 -3.43 1.88 -15.82
C GLU A 319 -3.79 1.26 -17.18
N LEU A 320 -4.97 0.65 -17.29
CA LEU A 320 -5.41 -0.02 -18.51
C LEU A 320 -5.50 0.98 -19.65
N ALA A 321 -4.87 0.64 -20.77
CA ALA A 321 -4.97 1.39 -22.02
C ALA A 321 -5.28 0.43 -23.18
N PRO A 322 -5.95 0.89 -24.25
CA PRO A 322 -6.16 0.08 -25.44
C PRO A 322 -4.84 -0.44 -26.02
N ALA A 323 -4.78 -1.73 -26.32
CA ALA A 323 -3.63 -2.34 -26.98
C ALA A 323 -3.63 -1.96 -28.47
N ALA A 324 -2.60 -1.24 -28.91
CA ALA A 324 -2.48 -0.84 -30.30
C ALA A 324 -2.42 -2.05 -31.24
N GLY A 325 -3.35 -2.13 -32.20
CA GLY A 325 -3.35 -3.16 -33.24
C GLY A 325 -3.74 -4.57 -32.79
N GLN A 326 -4.25 -4.75 -31.56
CA GLN A 326 -4.70 -6.04 -31.05
C GLN A 326 -6.22 -5.99 -30.80
N PRO A 327 -7.06 -6.50 -31.72
CA PRO A 327 -8.48 -6.61 -31.45
C PRO A 327 -8.72 -7.60 -30.29
N GLY A 328 -9.64 -7.26 -29.40
CA GLY A 328 -10.05 -8.15 -28.32
C GLY A 328 -10.90 -9.32 -28.82
N THR A 329 -11.23 -10.23 -27.92
CA THR A 329 -12.12 -11.37 -28.21
C THR A 329 -13.50 -10.92 -28.71
N ASP A 330 -14.10 -11.70 -29.63
CA ASP A 330 -15.41 -11.44 -30.27
C ASP A 330 -15.58 -10.06 -30.92
N GLY A 331 -14.49 -9.50 -31.46
CA GLY A 331 -14.50 -8.16 -32.07
C GLY A 331 -14.53 -7.01 -31.04
N GLY A 332 -14.24 -7.32 -29.78
CA GLY A 332 -14.07 -6.34 -28.70
C GLY A 332 -12.72 -5.61 -28.75
N MET A 333 -12.42 -4.88 -27.68
CA MET A 333 -11.16 -4.16 -27.51
C MET A 333 -10.31 -4.85 -26.44
N HIS A 334 -9.03 -5.06 -26.76
CA HIS A 334 -8.03 -5.55 -25.81
C HIS A 334 -7.43 -4.37 -25.05
N PHE A 335 -7.37 -4.47 -23.72
CA PHE A 335 -6.68 -3.51 -22.86
C PHE A 335 -5.50 -4.18 -22.18
N THR A 336 -4.38 -3.47 -22.07
CA THR A 336 -3.18 -3.93 -21.38
C THR A 336 -2.75 -2.93 -20.31
N ARG A 337 -2.08 -3.43 -19.28
CA ARG A 337 -1.34 -2.61 -18.30
C ARG A 337 0.13 -2.55 -18.66
N ARG A 338 0.81 -1.48 -18.24
CA ARG A 338 2.26 -1.31 -18.39
C ARG A 338 3.04 -2.39 -17.65
N SER A 339 2.58 -2.80 -16.48
CA SER A 339 3.25 -3.74 -15.57
C SER A 339 3.04 -5.21 -15.92
N SER A 340 2.24 -5.54 -16.94
CA SER A 340 1.69 -6.86 -17.32
C SER A 340 0.22 -7.08 -16.93
N GLY A 341 -0.44 -7.99 -17.65
CA GLY A 341 -1.87 -8.28 -17.53
C GLY A 341 -2.73 -7.43 -18.48
N GLY A 342 -3.95 -7.88 -18.69
CA GLY A 342 -4.90 -7.25 -19.60
C GLY A 342 -6.27 -7.89 -19.51
N LEU A 343 -7.23 -7.31 -20.21
CA LEU A 343 -8.59 -7.83 -20.32
C LEU A 343 -9.17 -7.51 -21.69
N ASP A 344 -10.21 -8.25 -22.05
CA ASP A 344 -11.03 -7.95 -23.22
C ASP A 344 -12.42 -7.50 -22.79
N THR A 345 -13.00 -6.59 -23.55
CA THR A 345 -14.41 -6.26 -23.42
C THR A 345 -14.98 -5.81 -24.76
N ASN A 346 -16.21 -6.23 -25.05
CA ASN A 346 -17.02 -5.76 -26.18
C ASN A 346 -18.10 -4.76 -25.74
N ASP A 347 -18.18 -4.40 -24.45
CA ASP A 347 -19.10 -3.38 -23.97
C ASP A 347 -18.52 -1.99 -24.23
N THR A 348 -19.11 -1.26 -25.18
CA THR A 348 -18.67 0.07 -25.62
C THR A 348 -18.63 1.11 -24.51
N VAL A 349 -19.54 1.04 -23.53
CA VAL A 349 -19.56 1.96 -22.39
C VAL A 349 -18.38 1.67 -21.47
N VAL A 350 -18.11 0.39 -21.19
CA VAL A 350 -16.93 -0.01 -20.40
C VAL A 350 -15.64 0.38 -21.12
N GLN A 351 -15.56 0.21 -22.44
CA GLN A 351 -14.40 0.64 -23.22
C GLN A 351 -14.14 2.14 -23.04
N ALA A 352 -15.18 2.98 -23.19
CA ALA A 352 -15.06 4.42 -23.02
C ALA A 352 -14.66 4.80 -21.58
N MET A 353 -15.22 4.14 -20.55
CA MET A 353 -14.81 4.35 -19.15
C MET A 353 -13.34 4.02 -18.91
N LEU A 354 -12.85 2.89 -19.42
CA LEU A 354 -11.45 2.47 -19.25
C LEU A 354 -10.48 3.37 -20.00
N ILE A 355 -10.83 3.82 -21.22
CA ILE A 355 -10.04 4.78 -21.99
C ILE A 355 -9.90 6.10 -21.21
N GLU A 356 -11.03 6.65 -20.76
CA GLU A 356 -11.04 7.92 -20.04
C GLU A 356 -10.24 7.82 -18.74
N CYS A 357 -10.52 6.82 -17.92
CA CYS A 357 -9.83 6.63 -16.64
C CYS A 357 -8.34 6.32 -16.83
N GLY A 358 -7.98 5.46 -17.78
CA GLY A 358 -6.59 5.11 -18.07
C GLY A 358 -5.76 6.29 -18.56
N SER A 359 -6.37 7.21 -19.34
CA SER A 359 -5.70 8.42 -19.83
C SER A 359 -5.36 9.44 -18.72
N ARG A 360 -6.02 9.31 -17.56
CA ARG A 360 -5.83 10.17 -16.39
C ARG A 360 -5.03 9.49 -15.27
N HIS A 361 -4.57 8.25 -15.46
CA HIS A 361 -3.72 7.58 -14.49
C HIS A 361 -2.51 8.47 -14.10
N PRO A 362 -2.18 8.64 -12.80
CA PRO A 362 -2.67 7.88 -11.64
C PRO A 362 -3.90 8.46 -10.90
N GLN A 363 -4.61 9.43 -11.47
CA GLN A 363 -5.77 10.05 -10.85
C GLN A 363 -6.93 9.05 -10.68
N ALA A 364 -7.68 9.17 -9.59
CA ALA A 364 -8.95 8.47 -9.45
C ALA A 364 -10.12 9.32 -9.92
N LEU A 365 -11.13 8.68 -10.49
CA LEU A 365 -12.31 9.34 -11.02
C LEU A 365 -13.58 8.67 -10.47
N PRO A 366 -14.61 9.46 -10.08
CA PRO A 366 -15.88 8.90 -9.64
C PRO A 366 -16.50 8.00 -10.72
N VAL A 367 -16.85 6.76 -10.36
CA VAL A 367 -17.43 5.80 -11.29
C VAL A 367 -18.73 6.31 -11.90
N ALA A 368 -19.58 6.97 -11.10
CA ALA A 368 -20.83 7.55 -11.59
C ALA A 368 -20.59 8.58 -12.70
N SER A 369 -19.64 9.49 -12.52
CA SER A 369 -19.29 10.51 -13.53
C SER A 369 -18.65 9.89 -14.77
N LEU A 370 -17.79 8.89 -14.60
CA LEU A 370 -17.22 8.13 -15.71
C LEU A 370 -18.31 7.43 -16.53
N LEU A 371 -19.28 6.82 -15.86
CA LEU A 371 -20.38 6.12 -16.52
C LEU A 371 -21.24 7.08 -17.34
N GLU A 372 -21.59 8.24 -16.77
CA GLU A 372 -22.35 9.29 -17.47
C GLU A 372 -21.63 9.76 -18.74
N ALA A 373 -20.36 10.18 -18.59
CA ALA A 373 -19.55 10.65 -19.72
C ALA A 373 -19.34 9.55 -20.79
N ALA A 374 -19.11 8.31 -20.37
CA ALA A 374 -18.95 7.18 -21.27
C ALA A 374 -20.23 6.90 -22.06
N ARG A 375 -21.40 6.90 -21.40
CA ARG A 375 -22.70 6.71 -22.07
C ARG A 375 -22.96 7.77 -23.13
N ASP A 376 -22.66 9.02 -22.83
CA ASP A 376 -22.83 10.14 -23.76
C ASP A 376 -21.89 10.02 -24.96
N SER A 377 -20.61 9.72 -24.71
CA SER A 377 -19.59 9.60 -25.78
C SER A 377 -19.88 8.50 -26.80
N VAL A 378 -20.50 7.40 -26.37
CA VAL A 378 -20.85 6.27 -27.25
C VAL A 378 -22.31 6.29 -27.70
N ALA A 379 -23.07 7.34 -27.32
CA ALA A 379 -24.50 7.45 -27.57
C ALA A 379 -25.27 6.16 -27.20
N SER A 380 -25.07 5.66 -25.98
CA SER A 380 -25.66 4.38 -25.54
C SER A 380 -27.20 4.43 -25.58
N GLU A 381 -27.81 3.53 -26.35
CA GLU A 381 -29.27 3.36 -26.43
C GLU A 381 -29.86 2.58 -25.24
N ARG A 382 -29.00 1.96 -24.41
CA ARG A 382 -29.40 1.19 -23.21
C ARG A 382 -29.90 2.12 -22.11
N THR A 383 -30.77 1.64 -21.23
CA THR A 383 -31.19 2.41 -20.05
C THR A 383 -30.00 2.67 -19.11
N VAL A 384 -30.06 3.74 -18.30
CA VAL A 384 -29.01 4.05 -17.31
C VAL A 384 -28.75 2.86 -16.39
N ALA A 385 -29.83 2.23 -15.89
CA ALA A 385 -29.75 1.10 -14.99
C ALA A 385 -29.03 -0.11 -15.61
N GLU A 386 -29.29 -0.43 -16.88
CA GLU A 386 -28.62 -1.54 -17.58
C GLU A 386 -27.11 -1.30 -17.72
N ASP A 387 -26.70 -0.09 -18.11
CA ASP A 387 -25.26 0.22 -18.22
C ASP A 387 -24.58 0.29 -16.86
N THR A 388 -25.24 0.83 -15.84
CA THR A 388 -24.74 0.80 -14.47
C THR A 388 -24.49 -0.64 -14.02
N GLN A 389 -25.45 -1.54 -14.22
CA GLN A 389 -25.31 -2.93 -13.80
C GLN A 389 -24.19 -3.65 -14.55
N ARG A 390 -24.09 -3.48 -15.87
CA ARG A 390 -23.05 -4.11 -16.70
C ARG A 390 -21.66 -3.58 -16.35
N ALA A 391 -21.50 -2.25 -16.27
CA ALA A 391 -20.24 -1.63 -15.90
C ALA A 391 -19.81 -2.02 -14.48
N ALA A 392 -20.71 -1.96 -13.50
CA ALA A 392 -20.42 -2.34 -12.13
C ALA A 392 -19.97 -3.81 -12.00
N THR A 393 -20.68 -4.72 -12.66
CA THR A 393 -20.32 -6.15 -12.69
C THR A 393 -18.95 -6.37 -13.33
N PHE A 394 -18.67 -5.67 -14.42
CA PHE A 394 -17.39 -5.75 -15.10
C PHE A 394 -16.24 -5.22 -14.24
N LEU A 395 -16.39 -4.02 -13.68
CA LEU A 395 -15.38 -3.37 -12.85
C LEU A 395 -15.09 -4.17 -11.57
N LEU A 396 -16.11 -4.80 -10.96
CA LEU A 396 -15.90 -5.71 -9.83
C LEU A 396 -15.03 -6.92 -10.21
N ARG A 397 -15.26 -7.52 -11.39
CA ARG A 397 -14.40 -8.62 -11.89
C ARG A 397 -12.98 -8.15 -12.20
N ALA A 398 -12.84 -6.96 -12.78
CA ALA A 398 -11.53 -6.36 -13.02
C ALA A 398 -10.80 -6.09 -11.69
N PHE A 399 -11.49 -5.63 -10.66
CA PHE A 399 -10.94 -5.43 -9.31
C PHE A 399 -10.51 -6.77 -8.67
N GLN A 400 -11.34 -7.81 -8.80
CA GLN A 400 -11.03 -9.19 -8.41
C GLN A 400 -9.84 -9.80 -9.16
N ALA A 401 -9.52 -9.30 -10.35
CA ALA A 401 -8.34 -9.70 -11.11
C ALA A 401 -7.11 -8.82 -10.81
N GLY A 402 -7.24 -7.81 -9.95
CA GLY A 402 -6.17 -6.84 -9.70
C GLY A 402 -5.93 -5.89 -10.87
N LEU A 403 -6.90 -5.76 -11.80
CA LEU A 403 -6.81 -4.96 -13.03
C LEU A 403 -7.36 -3.53 -12.92
N VAL A 404 -8.03 -3.21 -11.81
CA VAL A 404 -8.37 -1.84 -11.40
C VAL A 404 -8.24 -1.70 -9.88
N GLU A 405 -8.19 -0.48 -9.38
CA GLU A 405 -8.26 -0.17 -7.94
C GLU A 405 -9.53 0.64 -7.65
N LEU A 406 -10.07 0.49 -6.43
CA LEU A 406 -11.29 1.14 -5.98
C LEU A 406 -11.04 1.92 -4.69
N HIS A 407 -11.60 3.12 -4.61
CA HIS A 407 -11.44 4.06 -3.51
C HIS A 407 -12.79 4.68 -3.13
N VAL A 408 -12.96 5.15 -1.88
CA VAL A 408 -14.12 6.01 -1.52
C VAL A 408 -13.79 7.51 -1.59
N ASP A 409 -12.49 7.80 -1.65
CA ASP A 409 -11.90 9.13 -1.64
C ASP A 409 -10.41 8.97 -1.96
N ALA A 410 -10.03 9.11 -3.23
CA ALA A 410 -8.63 8.92 -3.61
C ALA A 410 -7.77 10.17 -3.36
N PRO A 411 -6.45 10.01 -3.14
CA PRO A 411 -5.55 11.14 -2.99
C PRO A 411 -5.55 12.05 -4.23
N ARG A 412 -5.52 13.37 -4.00
CA ARG A 412 -5.49 14.41 -5.04
C ARG A 412 -4.08 14.98 -5.20
N PHE A 413 -3.71 15.29 -6.43
CA PHE A 413 -2.40 15.84 -6.81
C PHE A 413 -2.50 16.48 -8.20
N ALA A 414 -1.60 17.42 -8.49
CA ALA A 414 -1.60 18.12 -9.77
C ALA A 414 -1.16 17.20 -10.90
N ARG A 415 -1.90 17.26 -12.03
CA ARG A 415 -1.53 16.58 -13.28
C ARG A 415 -0.50 17.36 -14.08
N HIS A 416 -0.59 18.68 -14.03
CA HIS A 416 0.28 19.62 -14.72
C HIS A 416 0.73 20.69 -13.72
N ALA A 417 1.93 21.22 -13.92
CA ALA A 417 2.42 22.28 -13.06
C ALA A 417 1.58 23.56 -13.26
N SER A 418 1.06 24.11 -12.17
CA SER A 418 0.48 25.46 -12.17
C SER A 418 1.55 26.52 -12.42
N GLU A 419 1.16 27.78 -12.62
CA GLU A 419 2.10 28.92 -12.74
C GLU A 419 3.06 29.02 -11.54
N ARG A 420 2.59 28.67 -10.33
CA ARG A 420 3.38 28.64 -9.10
C ARG A 420 3.24 27.29 -8.40
N PRO A 421 3.94 26.27 -8.90
CA PRO A 421 3.77 24.89 -8.44
C PRO A 421 4.26 24.70 -7.00
N ALA A 422 3.58 23.83 -6.25
CA ALA A 422 3.93 23.45 -4.89
C ALA A 422 4.13 21.94 -4.79
N ALA A 423 5.33 21.48 -4.44
CA ALA A 423 5.58 20.09 -4.11
C ALA A 423 5.04 19.73 -2.72
N SER A 424 4.81 18.44 -2.49
CA SER A 424 4.49 17.88 -1.17
C SER A 424 5.47 18.40 -0.11
N ARG A 425 4.93 18.93 1.00
CA ARG A 425 5.75 19.41 2.12
C ARG A 425 6.60 18.28 2.73
N LEU A 426 6.10 17.05 2.71
CA LEU A 426 6.84 15.88 3.18
C LEU A 426 8.00 15.55 2.24
N ALA A 427 7.75 15.47 0.93
CA ALA A 427 8.80 15.20 -0.05
C ALA A 427 9.91 16.27 0.02
N ARG A 428 9.54 17.54 0.17
CA ARG A 428 10.50 18.63 0.39
C ARG A 428 11.31 18.45 1.66
N HIS A 429 10.65 18.13 2.78
CA HIS A 429 11.33 17.88 4.07
C HIS A 429 12.32 16.71 3.99
N GLN A 430 11.96 15.62 3.30
CA GLN A 430 12.83 14.47 3.09
C GLN A 430 14.07 14.82 2.25
N VAL A 431 13.88 15.57 1.16
CA VAL A 431 15.02 16.05 0.34
C VAL A 431 15.92 17.00 1.15
N GLU A 432 15.36 17.89 1.97
CA GLU A 432 16.13 18.76 2.87
C GLU A 432 16.96 17.95 3.88
N ALA A 433 16.45 16.80 4.33
CA ALA A 433 17.16 15.86 5.19
C ALA A 433 18.22 15.02 4.43
N GLY A 434 18.33 15.17 3.11
CA GLY A 434 19.28 14.45 2.26
C GLY A 434 18.78 13.07 1.79
N GLU A 435 17.48 12.78 1.96
CA GLU A 435 16.89 11.54 1.47
C GLU A 435 16.70 11.58 -0.05
N THR A 436 16.91 10.44 -0.70
CA THR A 436 16.64 10.25 -2.13
C THR A 436 15.39 9.41 -2.38
N GLN A 437 14.79 8.87 -1.33
CA GLN A 437 13.51 8.18 -1.37
C GLN A 437 12.47 9.06 -0.70
N VAL A 438 11.53 9.56 -1.49
CA VAL A 438 10.48 10.47 -0.99
C VAL A 438 9.11 9.82 -1.10
N ILE A 439 8.20 10.25 -0.23
CA ILE A 439 6.82 9.77 -0.26
C ILE A 439 5.98 10.69 -1.14
N SER A 440 5.32 10.10 -2.15
CA SER A 440 4.39 10.83 -3.01
C SER A 440 3.01 11.04 -2.37
N LEU A 441 2.22 11.95 -2.94
CA LEU A 441 0.86 12.24 -2.51
C LEU A 441 -0.10 11.07 -2.78
N ARG A 442 0.23 10.17 -3.71
CA ARG A 442 -0.39 8.85 -3.84
C ARG A 442 0.48 7.86 -3.09
N PRO A 443 0.22 7.56 -1.80
CA PRO A 443 1.20 7.01 -0.86
C PRO A 443 2.03 5.86 -1.47
N SER A 444 3.23 6.20 -1.92
CA SER A 444 4.19 5.31 -2.57
C SER A 444 5.59 5.90 -2.39
N ILE A 445 6.60 5.04 -2.42
CA ILE A 445 8.00 5.46 -2.35
C ILE A 445 8.46 5.77 -3.77
N VAL A 446 8.94 7.01 -3.98
CA VAL A 446 9.54 7.46 -5.23
C VAL A 446 11.04 7.61 -5.02
N GLN A 447 11.82 6.85 -5.80
CA GLN A 447 13.26 7.02 -5.86
C GLN A 447 13.58 8.23 -6.76
N LEU A 448 14.24 9.23 -6.21
CA LEU A 448 14.80 10.34 -6.96
C LEU A 448 16.14 9.89 -7.53
N GLU A 449 16.24 9.92 -8.86
CA GLU A 449 17.39 9.37 -9.60
C GLU A 449 18.52 10.40 -9.77
N ASP A 450 18.19 11.69 -9.70
CA ASP A 450 19.13 12.76 -10.01
C ASP A 450 18.99 14.00 -9.10
N PRO A 451 20.07 14.76 -8.88
CA PRO A 451 20.04 15.92 -7.99
C PRO A 451 19.29 17.13 -8.55
N VAL A 452 19.03 17.19 -9.87
CA VAL A 452 18.20 18.27 -10.45
C VAL A 452 16.76 18.09 -10.01
N THR A 453 16.23 16.86 -10.02
CA THR A 453 14.90 16.56 -9.50
C THR A 453 14.80 16.86 -8.00
N CYS A 454 15.82 16.53 -7.20
CA CYS A 454 15.87 16.94 -5.78
C CYS A 454 15.81 18.47 -5.63
N GLY A 455 16.68 19.19 -6.34
CA GLY A 455 16.70 20.65 -6.32
C GLY A 455 15.38 21.27 -6.79
N LEU A 456 14.71 20.63 -7.76
CA LEU A 456 13.41 21.07 -8.29
C LEU A 456 12.37 21.01 -7.18
N LEU A 457 12.22 19.87 -6.49
CA LEU A 457 11.26 19.73 -5.40
C LEU A 457 11.46 20.80 -4.31
N LEU A 458 12.70 21.13 -3.96
CA LEU A 458 13.01 22.21 -3.03
C LEU A 458 12.55 23.59 -3.53
N ALA A 459 12.59 23.83 -4.84
CA ALA A 459 12.16 25.06 -5.48
C ALA A 459 10.63 25.22 -5.53
N LEU A 460 9.87 24.12 -5.61
CA LEU A 460 8.40 24.12 -5.73
C LEU A 460 7.74 24.37 -4.38
N ASP A 461 7.74 25.61 -3.90
CA ASP A 461 7.11 26.01 -2.64
C ASP A 461 5.76 26.70 -2.79
N GLY A 462 5.23 26.79 -4.01
CA GLY A 462 3.98 27.49 -4.32
C GLY A 462 4.12 29.00 -4.46
N THR A 463 5.33 29.56 -4.29
CA THR A 463 5.57 31.02 -4.38
C THR A 463 6.37 31.42 -5.61
N ARG A 464 7.16 30.50 -6.18
CA ARG A 464 8.03 30.76 -7.34
C ARG A 464 7.30 30.47 -8.64
N ASP A 465 7.43 31.39 -9.59
CA ASP A 465 7.13 31.15 -11.00
C ASP A 465 8.29 30.42 -11.70
N ARG A 466 8.12 30.11 -12.98
CA ARG A 466 9.10 29.38 -13.80
C ARG A 466 10.50 30.01 -13.75
N ASP A 467 10.61 31.32 -13.89
CA ASP A 467 11.90 32.02 -13.93
C ASP A 467 12.58 32.00 -12.55
N ALA A 468 11.80 32.18 -11.48
CA ALA A 468 12.30 32.07 -10.12
C ALA A 468 12.74 30.65 -9.77
N ILE A 469 12.07 29.61 -10.30
CA ILE A 469 12.48 28.21 -10.14
C ILE A 469 13.83 27.97 -10.83
N LEU A 470 14.01 28.41 -12.07
CA LEU A 470 15.28 28.29 -12.79
C LEU A 470 16.42 28.99 -12.05
N SER A 471 16.19 30.22 -11.57
CA SER A 471 17.17 30.97 -10.78
C SER A 471 17.58 30.22 -9.51
N PHE A 472 16.60 29.64 -8.79
CA PHE A 472 16.87 28.83 -7.61
C PHE A 472 17.71 27.60 -7.94
N LEU A 473 17.35 26.86 -9.00
CA LEU A 473 18.05 25.65 -9.43
C LEU A 473 19.52 25.93 -9.77
N HIS A 474 19.79 27.01 -10.51
CA HIS A 474 21.16 27.44 -10.83
C HIS A 474 21.98 27.65 -9.55
N GLY A 475 21.44 28.41 -8.60
CA GLY A 475 22.11 28.69 -7.34
C GLY A 475 22.24 27.46 -6.43
N HIS A 476 21.29 26.53 -6.47
CA HIS A 476 21.34 25.30 -5.69
C HIS A 476 22.42 24.34 -6.22
N LEU A 477 22.38 24.02 -7.52
CA LEU A 477 23.31 23.08 -8.14
C LEU A 477 24.76 23.57 -8.12
N ALA A 478 24.97 24.90 -8.28
CA ALA A 478 26.28 25.50 -8.14
C ALA A 478 26.87 25.34 -6.72
N ARG A 479 26.03 25.39 -5.67
CA ARG A 479 26.47 25.21 -4.28
C ARG A 479 26.71 23.75 -3.91
N THR A 480 25.93 22.83 -4.46
CA THR A 480 26.08 21.39 -4.21
C THR A 480 27.17 20.74 -5.06
N GLY A 481 27.80 21.49 -5.98
CA GLY A 481 28.84 20.98 -6.87
C GLY A 481 28.35 19.95 -7.88
N THR A 482 27.04 19.93 -8.16
CA THR A 482 26.44 18.95 -9.04
C THR A 482 26.46 19.44 -10.48
N SER A 483 27.17 18.72 -11.36
CA SER A 483 27.05 18.89 -12.81
C SER A 483 25.86 18.07 -13.33
N ALA A 484 24.86 18.71 -13.94
CA ALA A 484 23.89 17.97 -14.76
C ALA A 484 24.62 17.31 -15.95
N PRO A 485 24.14 16.16 -16.46
CA PRO A 485 24.68 15.59 -17.70
C PRO A 485 24.41 16.55 -18.87
N THR A 486 25.37 17.40 -19.20
CA THR A 486 25.29 18.28 -20.36
C THR A 486 25.68 17.47 -21.61
N GLY A 487 24.70 17.14 -22.46
CA GLY A 487 24.97 16.73 -23.83
C GLY A 487 25.45 17.92 -24.67
N ASP A 488 26.39 17.68 -25.58
CA ASP A 488 26.83 18.59 -26.66
C ASP A 488 27.04 20.06 -26.27
N GLY A 489 27.99 20.34 -25.37
CA GLY A 489 28.59 21.68 -25.23
C GLY A 489 27.68 22.81 -24.71
N ALA A 490 26.41 22.53 -24.39
CA ALA A 490 25.49 23.47 -23.77
C ALA A 490 25.89 23.77 -22.32
N SER A 491 25.73 25.02 -21.90
CA SER A 491 25.89 25.40 -20.50
C SER A 491 24.80 24.74 -19.64
N LEU A 492 25.08 24.54 -18.35
CA LEU A 492 24.10 24.04 -17.38
C LEU A 492 22.80 24.86 -17.40
N ALA A 493 22.91 26.17 -17.64
CA ALA A 493 21.77 27.08 -17.70
C ALA A 493 20.85 26.80 -18.90
N GLU A 494 21.43 26.63 -20.09
CA GLU A 494 20.68 26.32 -21.30
C GLU A 494 20.01 24.94 -21.21
N ALA A 495 20.70 23.95 -20.62
CA ALA A 495 20.15 22.61 -20.42
C ALA A 495 18.95 22.62 -19.44
N LEU A 496 19.03 23.40 -18.36
CA LEU A 496 17.93 23.54 -17.40
C LEU A 496 16.74 24.29 -17.99
N GLU A 497 16.99 25.38 -18.70
CA GLU A 497 15.93 26.17 -19.34
C GLU A 497 15.17 25.37 -20.40
N ALA A 498 15.88 24.54 -21.18
CA ALA A 498 15.28 23.66 -22.17
C ALA A 498 14.50 22.48 -21.56
N GLY A 499 14.92 21.99 -20.38
CA GLY A 499 14.38 20.76 -19.77
C GLY A 499 13.41 20.97 -18.61
N ILE A 500 13.19 22.20 -18.14
CA ILE A 500 12.42 22.47 -16.91
C ILE A 500 10.94 22.06 -17.03
N ASP A 501 10.30 22.31 -18.17
CA ASP A 501 8.89 22.01 -18.36
C ASP A 501 8.66 20.48 -18.36
N ASP A 502 9.54 19.72 -19.02
CA ASP A 502 9.54 18.26 -18.94
C ASP A 502 9.81 17.76 -17.53
N ALA A 503 10.69 18.42 -16.77
CA ALA A 503 10.98 18.06 -15.37
C ALA A 503 9.77 18.29 -14.46
N LEU A 504 9.05 19.39 -14.66
CA LEU A 504 7.81 19.72 -13.96
C LEU A 504 6.71 18.68 -14.25
N GLU A 505 6.52 18.30 -15.52
CA GLU A 505 5.57 17.26 -15.90
C GLU A 505 5.94 15.88 -15.30
N ARG A 506 7.25 15.55 -15.26
CA ARG A 506 7.71 14.31 -14.60
C ARG A 506 7.36 14.25 -13.12
N VAL A 507 7.61 15.33 -12.35
CA VAL A 507 7.28 15.33 -10.91
C VAL A 507 5.77 15.34 -10.65
N CYS A 508 4.96 15.91 -11.56
CA CYS A 508 3.50 15.79 -11.51
C CYS A 508 3.05 14.35 -11.76
N ALA A 509 3.61 13.67 -12.77
CA ALA A 509 3.31 12.28 -13.08
C ALA A 509 3.70 11.30 -11.94
N LEU A 510 4.69 11.68 -11.12
CA LEU A 510 5.11 10.98 -9.91
C LEU A 510 4.23 11.31 -8.68
N ALA A 511 3.16 12.11 -8.85
CA ALA A 511 2.26 12.57 -7.78
C ALA A 511 3.00 13.31 -6.64
N LEU A 512 4.04 14.11 -6.97
CA LEU A 512 4.81 14.87 -5.98
C LEU A 512 4.35 16.32 -5.83
N VAL A 513 3.45 16.79 -6.69
CA VAL A 513 2.98 18.19 -6.75
C VAL A 513 1.52 18.28 -6.30
N CYS A 514 1.23 19.22 -5.41
CA CYS A 514 -0.11 19.49 -4.90
C CYS A 514 -0.98 20.21 -5.95
N GLU A 515 -2.29 19.97 -5.94
CA GLU A 515 -3.24 20.77 -6.73
C GLU A 515 -3.20 22.25 -6.28
N ALA A 516 -3.45 23.16 -7.23
CA ALA A 516 -3.50 24.59 -6.92
C ALA A 516 -4.73 24.91 -6.04
N PRO A 517 -4.61 25.80 -5.04
CA PRO A 517 -5.74 26.25 -4.25
C PRO A 517 -6.72 27.03 -5.16
N GLY A 518 -7.79 26.37 -5.62
CA GLY A 518 -8.78 26.93 -6.54
C GLY A 518 -9.41 25.92 -7.51
N ASP A 519 -8.77 24.77 -7.76
CA ASP A 519 -9.32 23.70 -8.61
C ASP A 519 -10.38 22.84 -7.89
N THR A 520 -10.80 23.21 -6.68
CA THR A 520 -11.93 22.60 -5.98
C THR A 520 -13.27 23.03 -6.56
N ALA A 521 -13.47 22.85 -7.86
CA ALA A 521 -14.80 22.78 -8.45
C ALA A 521 -15.26 21.32 -8.43
N GLY A 522 -15.62 20.82 -7.25
CA GLY A 522 -16.57 19.70 -7.19
C GLY A 522 -17.92 20.18 -7.73
N PRO A 523 -18.76 19.31 -8.31
CA PRO A 523 -20.06 19.72 -8.79
C PRO A 523 -20.86 20.26 -7.59
N ALA A 524 -21.35 21.49 -7.74
CA ALA A 524 -22.28 22.07 -6.80
C ALA A 524 -23.64 21.40 -6.97
N GLY A 525 -24.15 20.80 -5.89
CA GLY A 525 -25.56 20.38 -5.76
C GLY A 525 -25.77 18.88 -5.83
#